data_AF-A0A7S4HMM0-F1
#
_entry.id   AF-A0A7S4HMM0-F1
#
_cell.length_a   1.000
_cell.length_b   1.000
_cell.length_c   1.000
_cell.angle_alpha   90.00
_cell.angle_beta   90.00
_cell.angle_gamma   90.00
#
_symmetry.space_group_name_H-M   'P 1'
#
loop_
_entity.id
_entity.type
_entity.pdbx_description
1 polymer ?
#
loop_
_entity_poly.entity_id
_entity_poly.type
_entity_poly.pdbx_seq_one_letter_code
_entity_poly.pdbx_strand_id
1 'polypeptide(L)'
;FFSLHTLDHMAQHWQYCLVFLMVASFVVSQPASDKITHLPGLSAIPSFDQYSGYVNITGFGQMFYWFVESQNNPVTDPVVLWLNGGPGCSSLNGFLSENGPWFPNATLQLVENPYSWNRIANMLYIESPPGVGFSVNEAKFDHYDDNT
;
A
#
# COMPACT_ATOMS: atom_id res chain seq x y z
N PHE A 1 -49.96 14.29 4.37
CA PHE A 1 -49.29 14.02 5.66
C PHE A 1 -48.12 13.08 5.40
N PHE A 2 -46.94 13.62 5.09
CA PHE A 2 -45.70 12.84 5.18
C PHE A 2 -45.29 12.84 6.65
N SER A 3 -45.12 11.64 7.23
CA SER A 3 -44.80 11.48 8.65
C SER A 3 -43.35 11.87 8.91
N LEU A 4 -43.09 12.57 10.01
CA LEU A 4 -41.76 13.00 10.46
C LEU A 4 -40.76 11.81 10.45
N HIS A 5 -41.25 10.61 10.77
CA HIS A 5 -40.47 9.37 10.77
C HIS A 5 -39.89 8.99 9.38
N THR A 6 -40.59 9.31 8.29
CA THR A 6 -40.11 9.04 6.92
C THR A 6 -39.01 10.01 6.47
N LEU A 7 -38.93 11.20 7.06
CA LEU A 7 -37.88 12.18 6.76
C LEU A 7 -36.56 11.82 7.46
N ASP A 8 -36.63 11.27 8.68
CA ASP A 8 -35.44 10.84 9.44
C ASP A 8 -34.72 9.66 8.78
N HIS A 9 -35.47 8.68 8.26
CA HIS A 9 -34.88 7.57 7.51
C HIS A 9 -34.19 8.05 6.22
N MET A 10 -34.78 8.99 5.48
CA MET A 10 -34.21 9.57 4.26
C MET A 10 -32.94 10.39 4.54
N ALA A 11 -32.90 11.13 5.66
CA ALA A 11 -31.73 11.89 6.09
C ALA A 11 -30.56 10.97 6.51
N GLN A 12 -30.86 9.86 7.19
CA GLN A 12 -29.86 8.88 7.60
C GLN A 12 -29.18 8.20 6.39
N HIS A 13 -29.94 7.86 5.35
CA HIS A 13 -29.38 7.31 4.10
C HIS A 13 -28.51 8.31 3.35
N TRP A 14 -28.91 9.59 3.30
CA TRP A 14 -28.11 10.67 2.70
C TRP A 14 -26.80 10.94 3.46
N GLN A 15 -26.84 10.87 4.79
CA GLN A 15 -25.66 11.02 5.65
C GLN A 15 -24.63 9.91 5.40
N TYR A 16 -25.07 8.66 5.24
CA TYR A 16 -24.18 7.55 4.91
C TYR A 16 -23.57 7.68 3.50
N CYS A 17 -24.32 8.17 2.52
CA CYS A 17 -23.77 8.46 1.19
C CYS A 17 -22.69 9.55 1.23
N LEU A 18 -22.89 10.61 2.03
CA LEU A 18 -21.90 11.68 2.21
C LEU A 18 -20.63 11.20 2.93
N VAL A 19 -20.77 10.35 3.94
CA VAL A 19 -19.60 9.75 4.64
C VAL A 19 -18.85 8.79 3.71
N PHE A 20 -19.54 8.00 2.89
CA PHE A 20 -18.91 7.10 1.92
C PHE A 20 -18.19 7.87 0.79
N LEU A 21 -18.74 9.01 0.36
CA LEU A 21 -18.10 9.90 -0.63
C LEU A 21 -16.86 10.64 -0.08
N MET A 22 -16.83 10.99 1.21
CA MET A 22 -15.66 11.63 1.82
C MET A 22 -14.48 10.66 2.03
N VAL A 23 -14.73 9.37 2.24
CA VAL A 23 -13.66 8.35 2.32
C VAL A 23 -13.04 8.05 0.95
N ALA A 24 -13.79 8.24 -0.15
CA ALA A 24 -13.32 7.99 -1.51
C ALA A 24 -12.39 9.07 -2.08
N SER A 25 -12.16 10.18 -1.36
CA SER A 25 -11.43 11.35 -1.88
C SER A 25 -9.98 11.45 -1.41
N PHE A 26 -9.40 10.37 -0.85
CA PHE A 26 -7.94 10.28 -0.74
C PHE A 26 -7.36 9.98 -2.11
N VAL A 27 -7.25 11.01 -2.95
CA VAL A 27 -6.27 10.99 -4.03
C VAL A 27 -4.91 10.90 -3.33
N VAL A 28 -4.36 9.69 -3.27
CA VAL A 28 -2.94 9.51 -2.94
C VAL A 28 -2.18 10.15 -4.10
N SER A 29 -1.83 11.42 -3.92
CA SER A 29 -0.90 12.10 -4.81
C SER A 29 0.46 11.41 -4.64
N GLN A 30 0.85 10.58 -5.61
CA GLN A 30 2.13 9.90 -5.58
C GLN A 30 3.25 10.95 -5.75
N PRO A 31 4.26 10.99 -4.87
CA PRO A 31 5.36 11.94 -5.05
C PRO A 31 6.16 11.55 -6.29
N ALA A 32 6.30 12.49 -7.24
CA ALA A 32 7.13 12.25 -8.42
C ALA A 32 8.59 11.92 -8.06
N SER A 33 9.06 12.36 -6.89
CA SER A 33 10.38 12.02 -6.33
C SER A 33 10.55 10.54 -6.01
N ASP A 34 9.46 9.84 -5.72
CA ASP A 34 9.49 8.46 -5.22
C ASP A 34 9.37 7.45 -6.37
N LYS A 35 9.12 7.93 -7.60
CA LYS A 35 8.95 7.08 -8.78
C LYS A 35 10.24 6.34 -9.12
N ILE A 36 10.15 5.01 -9.19
CA ILE A 36 11.27 4.17 -9.61
C ILE A 36 11.28 4.13 -11.15
N THR A 37 12.31 4.73 -11.74
CA THR A 37 12.49 4.76 -13.20
C THR A 37 13.28 3.56 -13.73
N HIS A 38 14.15 2.99 -12.90
CA HIS A 38 14.96 1.81 -13.23
C HIS A 38 15.15 0.95 -11.99
N LEU A 39 14.69 -0.31 -12.04
CA LEU A 39 14.86 -1.28 -10.97
C LEU A 39 15.92 -2.32 -11.39
N PRO A 40 17.06 -2.42 -10.68
CA PRO A 40 18.06 -3.45 -10.95
C PRO A 40 17.46 -4.86 -10.92
N GLY A 41 17.90 -5.71 -11.86
CA GLY A 41 17.42 -7.09 -11.99
C GLY A 41 16.26 -7.28 -12.96
N LEU A 42 15.57 -6.20 -13.39
CA LEU A 42 14.62 -6.27 -14.50
C LEU A 42 15.34 -6.24 -15.85
N SER A 43 14.85 -7.03 -16.81
CA SER A 43 15.34 -7.05 -18.19
C SER A 43 14.73 -5.95 -19.07
N ALA A 44 13.61 -5.36 -18.63
CA ALA A 44 12.90 -4.28 -19.32
C ALA A 44 12.16 -3.38 -18.31
N ILE A 45 11.85 -2.16 -18.74
CA ILE A 45 11.01 -1.24 -17.97
C ILE A 45 9.57 -1.78 -17.95
N PRO A 46 8.91 -1.88 -16.79
CA PRO A 46 7.55 -2.39 -16.70
C PRO A 46 6.53 -1.43 -17.33
N SER A 47 5.37 -1.97 -17.72
CA SER A 47 4.26 -1.21 -18.33
C SER A 47 3.40 -0.44 -17.32
N PHE A 48 3.73 -0.51 -16.03
CA PHE A 48 3.03 0.15 -14.94
C PHE A 48 4.05 0.92 -14.09
N ASP A 49 3.59 2.01 -13.48
CA ASP A 49 4.44 2.81 -12.61
C ASP A 49 4.59 2.16 -11.24
N GLN A 50 5.73 2.43 -10.61
CA GLN A 50 6.00 1.99 -9.25
C GLN A 50 6.78 3.07 -8.50
N TYR A 51 6.58 3.10 -7.19
CA TYR A 51 7.06 4.14 -6.32
C TYR A 51 7.58 3.51 -5.03
N SER A 52 8.70 4.02 -4.53
CA SER A 52 9.24 3.63 -3.22
C SER A 52 9.69 4.86 -2.46
N GLY A 53 9.28 4.96 -1.21
CA GLY A 53 9.59 6.13 -0.40
C GLY A 53 9.18 5.94 1.05
N TYR A 54 8.91 7.05 1.72
CA TYR A 54 8.63 7.07 3.15
C TYR A 54 7.35 7.83 3.48
N VAL A 55 6.54 7.27 4.37
CA VAL A 55 5.42 7.94 5.01
C VAL A 55 5.83 8.35 6.41
N ASN A 56 5.76 9.64 6.71
CA ASN A 56 6.09 10.17 8.03
C ASN A 56 4.99 9.87 9.06
N ILE A 57 5.36 9.25 10.17
CA ILE A 57 4.49 8.93 11.31
C ILE A 57 4.89 9.84 12.46
N THR A 58 4.06 10.86 12.68
CA THR A 58 4.36 11.94 13.63
C THR A 58 4.64 11.39 15.03
N GLY A 59 5.87 11.59 15.51
CA GLY A 59 6.31 11.16 16.85
C GLY A 59 6.76 9.70 16.95
N PHE A 60 6.80 8.96 15.84
CA PHE A 60 7.21 7.54 15.80
C PHE A 60 8.30 7.23 14.76
N GLY A 61 8.50 8.09 13.76
CA GLY A 61 9.49 7.92 12.70
C GLY A 61 8.86 7.80 11.32
N GLN A 62 9.46 7.03 10.42
CA GLN A 62 9.07 6.93 9.02
C GLN A 62 8.84 5.46 8.62
N MET A 63 7.73 5.18 7.96
CA MET A 63 7.46 3.85 7.37
C MET A 63 7.86 3.84 5.90
N PHE A 64 8.69 2.88 5.50
CA PHE A 64 9.01 2.60 4.12
C PHE A 64 7.79 1.97 3.42
N TYR A 65 7.53 2.41 2.20
CA TYR A 65 6.51 1.83 1.34
C TYR A 65 7.07 1.49 -0.04
N TRP A 66 6.49 0.46 -0.66
CA TRP A 66 6.61 0.19 -2.09
C TRP A 66 5.21 0.07 -2.66
N PHE A 67 4.88 0.95 -3.60
CA PHE A 67 3.62 0.99 -4.29
C PHE A 67 3.81 0.60 -5.76
N VAL A 68 2.99 -0.32 -6.27
CA VAL A 68 2.96 -0.71 -7.68
C VAL A 68 1.56 -0.52 -8.22
N GLU A 69 1.45 0.19 -9.33
CA GLU A 69 0.18 0.44 -9.98
C GLU A 69 -0.42 -0.83 -10.58
N SER A 70 -1.74 -0.80 -10.79
CA SER A 70 -2.43 -1.87 -11.50
C SER A 70 -1.90 -1.99 -12.93
N GLN A 71 -1.68 -3.22 -13.39
CA GLN A 71 -1.32 -3.52 -14.77
C GLN A 71 -2.50 -3.33 -15.75
N ASN A 72 -3.73 -3.25 -15.24
CA ASN A 72 -4.95 -3.11 -16.04
C ASN A 72 -5.37 -1.64 -16.20
N ASN A 73 -6.00 -1.04 -15.19
CA ASN A 73 -6.34 0.37 -15.19
C ASN A 73 -6.09 1.00 -13.81
N PRO A 74 -4.91 1.57 -13.56
CA PRO A 74 -4.55 2.08 -12.24
C PRO A 74 -5.42 3.25 -11.75
N VAL A 75 -6.12 3.94 -12.65
CA VAL A 75 -7.04 5.03 -12.29
C VAL A 75 -8.35 4.50 -11.68
N THR A 76 -8.83 3.34 -12.15
CA THR A 76 -10.14 2.78 -11.73
C THR A 76 -10.03 1.56 -10.83
N ASP A 77 -8.91 0.86 -10.88
CA ASP A 77 -8.68 -0.35 -10.10
C ASP A 77 -8.43 0.00 -8.62
N PRO A 78 -8.85 -0.87 -7.69
CA PRO A 78 -8.79 -0.57 -6.26
C PRO A 78 -7.36 -0.43 -5.75
N VAL A 79 -7.17 0.35 -4.69
CA VAL A 79 -5.95 0.33 -3.88
C VAL A 79 -6.07 -0.75 -2.82
N VAL A 80 -5.08 -1.63 -2.74
CA VAL A 80 -5.01 -2.72 -1.77
C VAL A 80 -3.76 -2.53 -0.90
N LEU A 81 -3.97 -2.38 0.40
CA LEU A 81 -2.90 -2.37 1.39
C LEU A 81 -2.49 -3.82 1.73
N TRP A 82 -1.19 -4.08 1.70
CA TRP A 82 -0.60 -5.34 2.10
C TRP A 82 0.34 -5.14 3.30
N LEU A 83 0.12 -5.95 4.34
CA LEU A 83 0.94 -6.00 5.55
C LEU A 83 1.32 -7.46 5.83
N ASN A 84 2.61 -7.74 5.90
CA ASN A 84 3.07 -8.99 6.50
C ASN A 84 2.91 -8.92 8.03
N GLY A 85 2.67 -10.09 8.64
CA GLY A 85 2.46 -10.22 10.08
C GLY A 85 3.76 -10.22 10.89
N GLY A 86 3.73 -10.92 12.03
CA GLY A 86 4.82 -10.93 13.01
C GLY A 86 4.28 -10.65 14.41
N PRO A 87 5.05 -9.95 15.26
CA PRO A 87 5.48 -8.57 15.00
C PRO A 87 6.86 -8.45 14.33
N GLY A 88 7.03 -7.48 13.43
CA GLY A 88 8.35 -7.08 12.93
C GLY A 88 8.79 -7.65 11.58
N CYS A 89 7.96 -8.42 10.86
CA CYS A 89 8.33 -8.90 9.52
C CYS A 89 8.09 -7.84 8.44
N SER A 90 9.00 -7.78 7.47
CA SER A 90 8.89 -6.87 6.34
C SER A 90 7.77 -7.27 5.37
N SER A 91 6.98 -6.29 4.93
CA SER A 91 6.01 -6.48 3.83
C SER A 91 6.65 -6.63 2.46
N LEU A 92 7.96 -6.39 2.33
CA LEU A 92 8.71 -6.74 1.12
C LEU A 92 8.87 -8.25 0.95
N ASN A 93 8.64 -9.04 2.00
CA ASN A 93 8.45 -10.47 1.83
C ASN A 93 7.23 -10.74 0.92
N GLY A 94 6.07 -10.17 1.24
CA GLY A 94 4.89 -10.28 0.39
C GLY A 94 5.12 -9.81 -1.04
N PHE A 95 5.87 -8.71 -1.20
CA PHE A 95 6.25 -8.20 -2.51
C PHE A 95 7.13 -9.18 -3.29
N LEU A 96 8.21 -9.69 -2.71
CA LEU A 96 9.25 -10.45 -3.42
C LEU A 96 9.06 -11.97 -3.38
N SER A 97 8.12 -12.50 -2.59
CA SER A 97 7.95 -13.94 -2.43
C SER A 97 6.50 -14.44 -2.45
N GLU A 98 5.50 -13.55 -2.37
CA GLU A 98 4.09 -13.95 -2.30
C GLU A 98 3.30 -13.48 -3.52
N ASN A 99 2.95 -12.19 -3.60
CA ASN A 99 1.96 -11.69 -4.56
C ASN A 99 2.38 -10.42 -5.32
N GLY A 100 3.61 -9.94 -5.11
CA GLY A 100 4.13 -8.83 -5.90
C GLY A 100 4.42 -9.20 -7.36
N PRO A 101 4.77 -8.19 -8.18
CA PRO A 101 4.89 -8.33 -9.62
C PRO A 101 6.06 -9.20 -10.09
N TRP A 102 7.08 -9.37 -9.25
CA TRP A 102 8.27 -10.14 -9.59
C TRP A 102 8.80 -10.97 -8.43
N PHE A 103 9.46 -12.07 -8.77
CA PHE A 103 10.24 -12.87 -7.84
C PHE A 103 11.72 -12.86 -8.23
N PRO A 104 12.64 -12.72 -7.27
CA PRO A 104 14.07 -12.87 -7.54
C PRO A 104 14.39 -14.34 -7.82
N ASN A 105 15.11 -14.62 -8.90
CA ASN A 105 15.65 -15.94 -9.18
C ASN A 105 17.04 -16.12 -8.52
N ALA A 106 17.67 -17.29 -8.74
CA ALA A 106 18.98 -17.62 -8.17
C ALA A 106 20.12 -16.69 -8.62
N THR A 107 19.96 -15.94 -9.72
CA THR A 107 20.94 -14.96 -10.22
C THR A 107 20.56 -13.51 -9.88
N LEU A 108 19.60 -13.32 -8.97
CA LEU A 108 19.07 -12.02 -8.55
C LEU A 108 18.39 -11.23 -9.69
N GLN A 109 18.01 -11.89 -10.77
CA GLN A 109 17.13 -11.31 -11.79
C GLN A 109 15.69 -11.41 -11.32
N LEU A 110 14.92 -10.36 -11.58
CA LEU A 110 13.51 -10.28 -11.26
C LEU A 110 12.69 -10.89 -12.40
N VAL A 111 12.01 -12.00 -12.11
CA VAL A 111 11.17 -12.74 -13.05
C VAL A 111 9.71 -12.39 -12.79
N GLU A 112 8.93 -12.13 -13.83
CA GLU A 112 7.50 -11.78 -13.72
C GLU A 112 6.71 -12.87 -12.97
N ASN A 113 5.88 -12.43 -12.04
CA ASN A 113 4.87 -13.25 -11.39
C ASN A 113 3.56 -13.19 -12.20
N PRO A 114 3.17 -14.27 -12.91
CA PRO A 114 1.94 -14.30 -13.69
C PRO A 114 0.67 -14.20 -12.83
N TYR A 115 0.79 -14.40 -11.51
CA TYR A 115 -0.32 -14.35 -10.55
C TYR A 115 -0.23 -13.15 -9.61
N SER A 116 0.54 -12.11 -9.96
CA SER A 116 0.63 -10.93 -9.13
C SER A 116 -0.73 -10.29 -8.89
N TRP A 117 -0.95 -9.83 -7.66
CA TRP A 117 -2.17 -9.12 -7.30
C TRP A 117 -2.25 -7.76 -7.99
N ASN A 118 -1.12 -7.17 -8.39
CA ASN A 118 -1.15 -5.90 -9.11
C ASN A 118 -1.69 -6.03 -10.55
N ARG A 119 -2.06 -7.23 -11.01
CA ARG A 119 -2.73 -7.38 -12.31
C ARG A 119 -4.11 -6.70 -12.37
N ILE A 120 -4.76 -6.52 -11.22
CA ILE A 120 -6.12 -5.97 -11.10
C ILE A 120 -6.27 -4.95 -9.96
N ALA A 121 -5.16 -4.54 -9.34
CA ALA A 121 -5.17 -3.65 -8.18
C ALA A 121 -3.88 -2.81 -8.11
N ASN A 122 -4.00 -1.63 -7.53
CA ASN A 122 -2.89 -0.83 -7.09
C ASN A 122 -2.41 -1.35 -5.73
N MET A 123 -1.25 -2.00 -5.67
CA MET A 123 -0.78 -2.65 -4.45
C MET A 123 0.15 -1.73 -3.66
N LEU A 124 -0.15 -1.54 -2.38
CA LEU A 124 0.66 -0.78 -1.43
C LEU A 124 1.24 -1.71 -0.37
N TYR A 125 2.55 -1.94 -0.41
CA TYR A 125 3.27 -2.73 0.59
C TYR A 125 3.93 -1.75 1.58
N ILE A 126 3.65 -1.90 2.88
CA ILE A 126 4.21 -1.02 3.93
C ILE A 126 4.99 -1.85 4.93
N GLU A 127 6.25 -1.47 5.18
CA GLU A 127 7.04 -2.05 6.26
C GLU A 127 6.65 -1.37 7.59
N SER A 128 5.89 -2.08 8.41
CA SER A 128 5.32 -1.56 9.66
C SER A 128 5.62 -2.52 10.81
N PRO A 129 5.85 -2.02 12.03
CA PRO A 129 5.95 -0.60 12.45
C PRO A 129 7.31 0.08 12.11
N PRO A 130 7.52 1.38 12.44
CA PRO A 130 8.80 2.08 12.26
C PRO A 130 9.97 1.37 12.98
N GLY A 131 10.97 0.93 12.21
CA GLY A 131 12.06 0.04 12.66
C GLY A 131 12.10 -1.32 11.94
N VAL A 132 11.03 -1.70 11.24
CA VAL A 132 10.99 -2.89 10.37
C VAL A 132 11.59 -2.59 9.00
N GLY A 133 12.53 -3.44 8.55
CA GLY A 133 13.12 -3.33 7.21
C GLY A 133 13.83 -2.01 6.98
N PHE A 134 13.41 -1.24 5.98
CA PHE A 134 13.91 0.10 5.69
C PHE A 134 13.20 1.21 6.46
N SER A 135 12.14 0.92 7.20
CA SER A 135 11.44 1.90 8.05
C SER A 135 12.33 2.39 9.18
N VAL A 136 12.31 3.70 9.43
CA VAL A 136 13.20 4.39 10.36
C VAL A 136 12.44 4.76 11.64
N ASN A 137 13.00 4.44 12.80
CA ASN A 137 12.47 4.85 14.10
C ASN A 137 13.15 6.15 14.56
N GLU A 138 12.36 7.16 14.92
CA GLU A 138 12.86 8.37 15.58
C GLU A 138 12.83 8.19 17.10
N ALA A 139 13.70 7.29 17.59
CA ALA A 139 14.10 7.03 18.97
C ALA A 139 13.12 7.44 20.10
N LYS A 140 12.16 6.55 20.43
CA LYS A 140 11.65 6.31 21.80
C LYS A 140 11.15 4.88 22.07
N PHE A 141 11.16 3.99 21.08
CA PHE A 141 10.73 2.60 21.23
C PHE A 141 11.86 1.65 20.81
N ASP A 142 12.77 1.36 21.74
CA ASP A 142 13.91 0.44 21.53
C ASP A 142 13.51 -1.05 21.73
N HIS A 143 12.21 -1.33 21.90
CA HIS A 143 11.70 -2.68 22.11
C HIS A 143 10.48 -2.99 21.24
N TYR A 144 10.68 -3.84 20.25
CA TYR A 144 9.63 -4.76 19.81
C TYR A 144 9.60 -5.91 20.80
N ASP A 145 8.63 -5.84 21.69
CA ASP A 145 8.22 -6.94 22.55
C ASP A 145 7.32 -7.87 21.72
N ASP A 146 7.74 -9.12 21.56
CA ASP A 146 6.99 -10.22 20.95
C ASP A 146 6.35 -11.16 22.00
N ASN A 147 6.22 -10.71 23.25
CA ASN A 147 5.77 -11.52 24.39
C ASN A 147 4.23 -11.51 24.59
N THR A 148 3.46 -11.74 23.54
CA THR A 148 2.02 -12.11 23.69
C THR A 148 1.80 -13.60 23.52
#